data_AF-A0A8H7UXB7-F1
#
_entry.id   AF-A0A8H7UXB7-F1
#
_cell.length_a   1.000
_cell.length_b   1.000
_cell.length_c   1.000
_cell.angle_alpha   90.00
_cell.angle_beta   90.00
_cell.angle_gamma   90.00
#
_symmetry.space_group_name_H-M   'P 1'
#
loop_
_entity.id
_entity.type
_entity.pdbx_description
1 polymer ?
#
loop_
_entity_poly.entity_id
_entity_poly.type
_entity_poly.pdbx_seq_one_letter_code
_entity_poly.pdbx_strand_id
1 'polypeptide(L)'
;MYTKNVTTEISKAYRSTYVTSLLSTSATNTTAVRTMSAFSHMSDNDPEVLEKEKHKELSKKEKKEWNEKLASHSEAAVKADKEHDKPMKNLQDETIEHLNKKDEEDK
;
A
#
# COMPACT_ATOMS: atom_id res chain seq x y z
N MET A 1 4.87 32.50 -70.70
CA MET A 1 4.98 33.46 -69.59
C MET A 1 4.81 32.67 -68.29
N TYR A 2 5.91 32.26 -67.65
CA TYR A 2 5.89 31.46 -66.40
C TYR A 2 6.13 32.38 -65.20
N THR A 3 5.24 32.31 -64.20
CA THR A 3 5.36 33.07 -62.94
C THR A 3 6.37 32.40 -62.02
N LYS A 4 7.27 33.20 -61.44
CA LYS A 4 8.27 32.75 -60.46
C LYS A 4 7.62 32.73 -59.07
N ASN A 5 7.61 31.58 -58.42
CA ASN A 5 7.16 31.44 -57.04
C ASN A 5 8.18 32.10 -56.09
N VAL A 6 7.70 33.01 -55.24
CA VAL A 6 8.48 33.65 -54.17
C VAL A 6 8.62 32.64 -53.04
N THR A 7 9.85 32.17 -52.79
CA THR A 7 10.17 31.36 -51.61
C THR A 7 10.35 32.29 -50.41
N THR A 8 9.35 32.35 -49.54
CA THR A 8 9.47 32.98 -48.23
C THR A 8 10.32 32.08 -47.33
N GLU A 9 11.56 32.49 -47.08
CA GLU A 9 12.42 31.96 -46.02
C GLU A 9 11.75 32.18 -44.66
N ILE A 10 11.24 31.11 -44.04
CA ILE A 10 10.73 31.16 -42.66
C ILE A 10 11.91 30.87 -41.75
N SER A 11 12.56 31.93 -41.25
CA SER A 11 13.51 31.83 -40.14
C SER A 11 12.75 31.41 -38.88
N LYS A 12 12.74 30.11 -38.57
CA LYS A 12 12.22 29.63 -37.28
C LYS A 12 13.23 29.99 -36.20
N ALA A 13 12.93 31.08 -35.48
CA ALA A 13 13.65 31.51 -34.29
C ALA A 13 13.78 30.35 -33.28
N TYR A 14 15.02 30.08 -32.87
CA TYR A 14 15.33 29.17 -31.77
C TYR A 14 14.67 29.70 -30.49
N ARG A 15 13.58 29.06 -30.05
CA ARG A 15 12.98 29.33 -28.73
C ARG A 15 13.85 28.65 -27.68
N SER A 16 14.62 29.45 -26.94
CA SER A 16 15.27 29.00 -25.71
C SER A 16 14.20 28.75 -24.65
N THR A 17 13.95 27.49 -24.32
CA THR A 17 13.08 27.11 -23.21
C THR A 17 13.92 27.04 -21.94
N TYR A 18 13.71 27.98 -21.02
CA TYR A 18 14.20 27.84 -19.65
C TYR A 18 13.59 26.56 -19.06
N VAL A 19 14.44 25.59 -18.77
CA VAL A 19 14.02 24.34 -18.11
C VAL A 19 13.89 24.66 -16.62
N THR A 20 12.66 24.91 -16.16
CA THR A 20 12.37 25.00 -14.74
C THR A 20 12.53 23.59 -14.15
N SER A 21 13.60 23.34 -13.41
CA SER A 21 13.78 22.05 -12.73
C SER A 21 12.67 21.86 -11.70
N LEU A 22 11.80 20.87 -11.91
CA LEU A 22 10.80 20.48 -10.92
C LEU A 22 11.53 20.01 -9.66
N LEU A 23 11.19 20.60 -8.51
CA LEU A 23 11.60 20.12 -7.19
C LEU A 23 11.22 18.63 -7.10
N SER A 24 12.22 17.78 -6.99
CA SER A 24 12.04 16.38 -6.67
C SER A 24 11.65 16.30 -5.20
N THR A 25 10.34 16.38 -4.91
CA THR A 25 9.83 16.07 -3.57
C THR A 25 10.02 14.57 -3.38
N SER A 26 11.13 14.19 -2.77
CA SER A 26 11.33 12.83 -2.30
C SER A 26 10.23 12.57 -1.28
N ALA A 27 9.21 11.80 -1.66
CA ALA A 27 8.24 11.30 -0.71
C ALA A 27 9.01 10.42 0.28
N THR A 28 9.36 10.98 1.43
CA THR A 28 9.87 10.18 2.54
C THR A 28 8.68 9.33 2.99
N ASN A 29 8.69 8.04 2.65
CA ASN A 29 7.82 7.06 3.28
C ASN A 29 8.14 7.07 4.77
N THR A 30 7.46 7.93 5.53
CA THR A 30 7.49 7.88 6.99
C THR A 30 6.69 6.66 7.39
N THR A 31 7.36 5.51 7.46
CA THR A 31 6.82 4.35 8.16
C THR A 31 6.56 4.82 9.59
N ALA A 32 5.30 5.00 9.95
CA ALA A 32 4.92 5.36 11.31
C ALA A 32 5.39 4.22 12.22
N VAL A 33 6.51 4.44 12.93
CA VAL A 33 7.02 3.48 13.90
C VAL A 33 6.02 3.46 15.06
N ARG A 34 5.16 2.46 15.09
CA ARG A 34 4.30 2.21 16.24
C ARG A 34 5.20 1.74 17.37
N THR A 35 5.30 2.52 18.43
CA THR A 35 5.95 2.09 19.67
C THR A 35 5.08 1.02 20.33
N MET A 36 5.37 -0.25 20.03
CA MET A 36 4.72 -1.38 20.68
C MET A 36 5.48 -1.71 21.96
N SER A 37 4.78 -1.82 23.09
CA SER A 37 5.40 -2.29 24.34
C SER A 37 5.76 -3.77 24.20
N ALA A 38 7.04 -4.11 24.24
CA ALA A 38 7.54 -5.48 24.09
C ALA A 38 7.16 -6.44 25.25
N PHE A 39 6.55 -5.92 26.31
CA PHE A 39 6.23 -6.67 27.53
C PHE A 39 4.73 -6.99 27.68
N SER A 40 3.89 -6.61 26.72
CA SER A 40 2.44 -6.85 26.79
C SER A 40 2.01 -7.99 25.86
N HIS A 41 1.06 -8.80 26.32
CA HIS A 41 0.50 -9.96 25.63
C HIS A 41 -0.97 -9.74 25.31
N MET A 42 -1.52 -10.36 24.26
CA MET A 42 -2.94 -10.18 23.90
C MET A 42 -3.91 -10.66 24.99
N SER A 43 -3.47 -11.51 25.91
CA SER A 43 -4.25 -11.99 27.06
C SER A 43 -3.95 -11.27 28.38
N ASP A 44 -3.27 -10.11 28.35
CA ASP A 44 -2.84 -9.36 29.54
C ASP A 44 -2.06 -10.19 30.58
N ASN A 45 -1.42 -11.28 30.14
CA ASN A 45 -0.74 -12.28 30.97
C ASN A 45 -1.64 -13.03 31.97
N ASP A 46 -2.93 -13.19 31.68
CA ASP A 46 -3.81 -14.06 32.48
C ASP A 46 -3.34 -15.53 32.41
N PRO A 47 -2.92 -16.13 33.54
CA PRO A 47 -2.38 -17.49 33.57
C PRO A 47 -3.40 -18.56 33.16
N GLU A 48 -4.69 -18.37 33.45
CA GLU A 48 -5.71 -19.38 33.12
C GLU A 48 -5.94 -19.46 31.61
N VAL A 49 -6.00 -18.29 30.96
CA VAL A 49 -6.16 -18.18 29.51
C VAL A 49 -4.94 -18.74 28.79
N LEU A 50 -3.72 -18.42 29.29
CA LEU A 50 -2.47 -18.89 28.70
C LEU A 50 -2.36 -20.41 28.76
N GLU A 51 -2.61 -21.04 29.90
CA GLU A 51 -2.53 -22.50 30.00
C GLU A 51 -3.60 -23.19 29.15
N LYS A 52 -4.83 -22.67 29.13
CA LYS A 52 -5.91 -23.22 28.29
C LYS A 52 -5.56 -23.18 26.80
N GLU A 53 -5.13 -22.03 26.29
CA GLU A 53 -4.80 -21.87 24.88
C GLU A 53 -3.50 -22.62 24.52
N LYS A 54 -2.51 -22.69 25.43
CA LYS A 54 -1.31 -23.52 25.27
C LYS A 54 -1.65 -25.00 25.17
N HIS A 55 -2.51 -25.53 26.05
CA HIS A 55 -2.94 -26.91 25.96
C HIS A 55 -3.68 -27.20 24.66
N LYS A 56 -4.56 -26.29 24.24
CA LYS A 56 -5.26 -26.39 22.96
C LYS A 56 -4.29 -26.40 21.79
N GLU A 57 -3.28 -25.54 21.78
CA GLU A 57 -2.27 -25.47 20.72
C GLU A 57 -1.38 -26.72 20.67
N LEU A 58 -0.98 -27.24 21.83
CA LEU A 58 -0.18 -28.46 21.93
C LEU A 58 -0.96 -29.73 21.56
N SER A 59 -2.30 -29.69 21.70
CA SER A 59 -3.17 -30.81 21.33
C SER A 59 -3.41 -30.93 19.82
N LYS A 60 -3.16 -29.85 19.06
CA LYS A 60 -3.29 -29.87 17.59
C LYS A 60 -2.15 -30.70 16.99
N LYS A 61 -2.50 -31.75 16.24
CA LYS A 61 -1.55 -32.58 15.48
C LYS A 61 -1.15 -31.98 14.13
N GLU A 62 -1.95 -31.06 13.60
CA GLU A 62 -1.72 -30.41 12.31
C GLU A 62 -1.00 -29.06 12.48
N LYS A 63 -0.57 -28.46 11.36
CA LYS A 63 0.28 -27.26 11.30
C LYS A 63 -0.10 -26.26 12.38
N LYS A 64 0.90 -25.86 13.18
CA LYS A 64 0.78 -24.80 14.17
C LYS A 64 0.50 -23.49 13.45
N GLU A 65 -0.78 -23.16 13.31
CA GLU A 65 -1.22 -21.85 12.87
C GLU A 65 -0.95 -20.82 13.97
N TRP A 66 -0.78 -19.57 13.57
CA TRP A 66 -0.53 -18.48 14.51
C TRP A 66 -1.75 -18.28 15.42
N ASN A 67 -1.53 -18.18 16.73
CA ASN A 67 -2.59 -18.01 17.74
C ASN A 67 -2.47 -16.62 18.37
N GLU A 68 -3.39 -15.72 18.01
CA GLU A 68 -3.43 -14.34 18.48
C GLU A 68 -3.45 -14.22 20.01
N LYS A 69 -4.15 -15.11 20.72
CA LYS A 69 -4.25 -15.05 22.19
C LYS A 69 -2.94 -15.39 22.91
N LEU A 70 -2.06 -16.12 22.22
CA LEU A 70 -0.70 -16.45 22.68
C LEU A 70 0.35 -15.53 22.05
N ALA A 71 -0.07 -14.50 21.30
CA ALA A 71 0.84 -13.59 20.63
C ALA A 71 1.20 -12.41 21.52
N SER A 72 2.46 -11.98 21.41
CA SER A 72 2.86 -10.67 21.93
C SER A 72 2.18 -9.55 21.13
N HIS A 73 2.01 -8.37 21.74
CA HIS A 73 1.47 -7.20 21.04
C HIS A 73 2.23 -6.87 19.75
N SER A 74 3.57 -6.95 19.79
CA SER A 74 4.41 -6.70 18.62
C SER A 74 4.22 -7.74 17.52
N GLU A 75 4.04 -9.01 17.89
CA GLU A 75 3.81 -10.09 16.92
C GLU A 75 2.42 -9.98 16.28
N ALA A 76 1.39 -9.67 17.07
CA ALA A 76 0.03 -9.43 16.57
C ALA A 76 0.00 -8.26 15.57
N ALA A 77 0.70 -7.16 15.85
CA ALA A 77 0.78 -6.03 14.92
C ALA A 77 1.46 -6.39 13.59
N VAL A 78 2.60 -7.10 13.63
CA VAL A 78 3.31 -7.52 12.41
C VAL A 78 2.46 -8.51 11.60
N LYS A 79 1.65 -9.33 12.26
CA LYS A 79 0.76 -10.28 11.60
C LYS A 79 -0.44 -9.58 10.98
N ALA A 80 -1.06 -8.63 11.67
CA ALA A 80 -2.11 -7.78 11.12
C ALA A 80 -1.64 -6.99 9.88
N ASP A 81 -0.41 -6.47 9.88
CA ASP A 81 0.13 -5.73 8.72
C ASP A 81 0.40 -6.66 7.51
N LYS A 82 0.62 -7.95 7.74
CA LYS A 82 0.91 -8.92 6.68
C LYS A 82 -0.34 -9.62 6.15
N GLU A 83 -1.37 -9.72 6.97
CA GLU A 83 -2.62 -10.37 6.61
C GLU A 83 -3.47 -9.40 5.79
N HIS A 84 -3.48 -9.61 4.48
CA HIS A 84 -4.34 -8.86 3.57
C HIS A 84 -5.52 -9.78 3.22
N ASP A 85 -6.74 -9.43 3.62
CA ASP A 85 -7.95 -10.23 3.33
C ASP A 85 -8.16 -10.47 1.84
N LYS A 86 -7.68 -9.53 1.02
CA LYS A 86 -7.70 -9.62 -0.45
C LYS A 86 -6.31 -9.32 -1.00
N PRO A 87 -5.87 -10.01 -2.07
CA PRO A 87 -4.72 -9.60 -2.83
C PRO A 87 -4.85 -8.13 -3.27
N MET A 88 -3.78 -7.36 -3.17
CA MET A 88 -3.75 -5.94 -3.57
C MET A 88 -4.35 -5.69 -4.96
N LYS A 89 -4.10 -6.62 -5.89
CA LYS A 89 -4.64 -6.58 -7.25
C LYS A 89 -6.17 -6.53 -7.28
N ASN A 90 -6.84 -7.35 -6.46
CA ASN A 90 -8.30 -7.40 -6.44
C ASN A 90 -8.89 -6.08 -5.92
N LEU A 91 -8.23 -5.41 -4.96
CA LEU A 91 -8.64 -4.09 -4.48
C LEU A 91 -8.51 -3.01 -5.57
N GLN A 92 -7.46 -3.10 -6.39
CA GLN A 92 -7.27 -2.21 -7.53
C GLN A 92 -8.35 -2.44 -8.59
N ASP A 93 -8.65 -3.70 -8.90
CA ASP A 93 -9.68 -4.07 -9.87
C ASP A 93 -11.07 -3.58 -9.40
N GLU A 94 -11.43 -3.77 -8.13
CA GLU A 94 -12.66 -3.24 -7.53
C GLU A 94 -12.73 -1.70 -7.61
N THR A 95 -11.60 -1.02 -7.41
CA THR A 95 -11.54 0.46 -7.51
C THR A 95 -11.80 0.92 -8.95
N ILE A 96 -11.21 0.26 -9.93
CA ILE A 96 -11.40 0.58 -11.36
C ILE A 96 -12.86 0.35 -11.75
N GLU A 97 -13.46 -0.76 -11.31
CA GLU A 97 -14.87 -1.06 -11.56
C GLU A 97 -15.81 0.02 -10.98
N HIS A 98 -15.56 0.43 -9.73
CA HIS A 98 -16.31 1.50 -9.08
C HIS A 98 -16.22 2.84 -9.81
N LEU A 99 -15.03 3.20 -10.32
CA LEU A 99 -14.83 4.44 -11.08
C LEU A 99 -15.56 4.39 -12.42
N ASN A 100 -15.43 3.31 -13.17
CA ASN A 100 -16.10 3.15 -14.47
C ASN A 100 -17.63 3.21 -14.31
N LYS A 101 -18.18 2.57 -13.29
CA LYS A 101 -19.63 2.61 -13.02
C LYS A 101 -20.12 4.01 -12.70
N LYS A 102 -19.35 4.79 -11.95
CA LYS A 102 -19.68 6.19 -11.65
C LYS A 102 -19.67 7.06 -12.91
N ASP A 103 -18.70 6.86 -13.80
CA ASP A 103 -18.62 7.57 -15.09
C ASP A 103 -19.76 7.22 -16.05
N GLU A 104 -20.37 6.04 -15.91
CA GLU A 104 -21.57 5.62 -16.65
C GLU A 104 -22.87 6.20 -16.06
N GLU A 105 -22.96 6.35 -14.73
CA GLU A 105 -24.11 6.97 -14.04
C GLU A 105 -24.17 8.49 -14.25
N ASP A 106 -23.02 9.16 -14.41
CA ASP A 106 -22.91 10.61 -14.60
C ASP A 106 -23.10 11.03 -16.10
N LYS A 107 -23.50 10.11 -16.99
CA LYS A 107 -23.66 10.31 -18.46
C LYS A 107 -25.12 10.29 -18.91
#